data_AF-A0A919I519-F1
#
_entry.id   AF-A0A919I519-F1
#
_cell.length_a   1.000
_cell.length_b   1.000
_cell.length_c   1.000
_cell.angle_alpha   90.00
_cell.angle_beta   90.00
_cell.angle_gamma   90.00
#
_symmetry.space_group_name_H-M   'P 1'
#
loop_
_entity.id
_entity.type
_entity.pdbx_description
1 polymer ?
#
loop_
_entity_poly.entity_id
_entity_poly.type
_entity_poly.pdbx_seq_one_letter_code
_entity_poly.pdbx_strand_id
1 'polypeptide(L)'
;MSLLKSIERLKRMDYFIKKEITGTSGEFATKIGISRSMLMENLKEMKELGAGISYCHYRRSYCYDNEFSLIIGKSPTKIGVKNK
;
A
#
# COMPACT_ATOMS: atom_id res chain seq x y z
N MET A 1 16.34 -7.20 5.93
CA MET A 1 14.99 -7.77 6.25
C MET A 1 14.80 -9.03 5.41
N SER A 2 14.03 -10.02 5.87
CA SER A 2 13.65 -11.16 5.03
C SER A 2 12.53 -10.78 4.05
N LEU A 3 12.51 -11.39 2.87
CA LEU A 3 11.54 -11.12 1.80
C LEU A 3 10.08 -11.22 2.29
N LEU A 4 9.76 -12.29 3.04
CA LEU A 4 8.40 -12.53 3.56
C LEU A 4 7.91 -11.40 4.48
N LYS A 5 8.78 -10.89 5.37
CA LYS A 5 8.44 -9.78 6.27
C LYS A 5 8.18 -8.48 5.49
N SER A 6 8.95 -8.21 4.44
CA SER A 6 8.71 -7.06 3.57
C SER A 6 7.37 -7.17 2.86
N ILE A 7 7.05 -8.35 2.32
CA ILE A 7 5.76 -8.64 1.66
C ILE A 7 4.57 -8.41 2.60
N GLU A 8 4.61 -8.95 3.83
CA GLU A 8 3.55 -8.77 4.81
C GLU A 8 3.37 -7.29 5.20
N ARG A 9 4.48 -6.56 5.30
CA ARG A 9 4.45 -5.13 5.58
C ARG A 9 3.79 -4.35 4.45
N LEU A 10 4.15 -4.61 3.19
CA LEU A 10 3.53 -3.94 2.04
C LEU A 10 2.03 -4.23 1.96
N LYS A 11 1.59 -5.47 2.27
CA LYS A 11 0.16 -5.81 2.38
C LYS A 11 -0.56 -4.99 3.45
N ARG A 12 0.05 -4.82 4.62
CA ARG A 12 -0.52 -3.95 5.67
C ARG A 12 -0.61 -2.51 5.20
N MET A 13 0.46 -1.99 4.57
CA MET A 13 0.45 -0.63 4.04
C MET A 13 -0.67 -0.40 3.03
N ASP A 14 -0.85 -1.32 2.07
CA ASP A 14 -1.95 -1.29 1.10
C ASP A 14 -3.32 -1.20 1.79
N TYR A 15 -3.56 -2.02 2.82
CA TYR A 15 -4.79 -1.98 3.61
C TYR A 15 -5.04 -0.60 4.26
N PHE A 16 -4.03 -0.03 4.94
CA PHE A 16 -4.20 1.27 5.62
C PHE A 16 -4.39 2.44 4.65
N ILE A 17 -3.71 2.42 3.49
CA ILE A 17 -3.82 3.46 2.46
C ILE A 17 -5.19 3.38 1.78
N LYS A 18 -5.67 2.19 1.39
CA LYS A 18 -7.02 2.02 0.81
C LYS A 18 -8.13 2.46 1.75
N LYS A 19 -7.95 2.23 3.05
CA LYS A 19 -8.90 2.65 4.07
C LYS A 19 -8.72 4.11 4.51
N GLU A 20 -7.69 4.79 4.02
CA GLU A 20 -7.37 6.18 4.33
C GLU A 20 -7.29 6.46 5.84
N ILE A 21 -6.78 5.48 6.59
CA ILE A 21 -6.63 5.54 8.05
C ILE A 21 -5.15 5.54 8.46
N THR A 22 -4.26 6.09 7.62
CA THR A 22 -2.82 6.09 7.94
C THR A 22 -2.50 7.08 9.04
N GLY A 23 -3.15 8.24 9.07
CA GLY A 23 -2.65 9.39 9.83
C GLY A 23 -1.43 10.01 9.13
N THR A 24 -0.69 10.83 9.87
CA THR A 24 0.63 11.34 9.46
C THR A 24 1.63 10.20 9.25
N SER A 25 2.76 10.47 8.60
CA SER A 25 3.84 9.48 8.45
C SER A 25 4.38 8.93 9.76
N GLY A 26 4.38 9.72 10.85
CA GLY A 26 4.75 9.22 12.18
C GLY A 26 3.75 8.20 12.70
N GLU A 27 2.47 8.57 12.71
CA GLU A 27 1.38 7.70 13.15
C GLU A 27 1.28 6.43 12.30
N PHE A 28 1.47 6.54 10.99
CA PHE A 28 1.44 5.40 10.10
C PHE A 28 2.59 4.43 10.38
N ALA A 29 3.81 4.95 10.57
CA ALA A 29 4.97 4.15 10.92
C ALA A 29 4.76 3.40 12.25
N THR A 30 4.19 4.08 13.25
CA THR A 30 3.80 3.46 14.53
C THR A 30 2.74 2.38 14.35
N LYS A 31 1.67 2.63 13.57
CA LYS A 31 0.59 1.66 13.31
C LYS A 31 1.09 0.35 12.69
N ILE A 32 2.08 0.42 11.81
CA ILE A 32 2.65 -0.77 11.16
C ILE A 32 3.95 -1.27 11.83
N GLY A 33 4.39 -0.63 12.92
CA GLY A 33 5.50 -1.09 13.76
C GLY A 33 6.89 -0.91 13.13
N ILE A 34 7.14 0.18 12.41
CA ILE A 34 8.43 0.47 11.77
C ILE A 34 8.91 1.90 12.05
N SER A 35 10.16 2.19 11.70
CA SER A 35 10.68 3.56 11.74
C SER A 35 10.09 4.41 10.62
N ARG A 36 10.01 5.73 10.84
CA ARG A 36 9.55 6.69 9.82
C ARG A 36 10.36 6.59 8.53
N SER A 37 11.68 6.44 8.61
CA SER A 37 12.53 6.31 7.41
C SER A 37 12.21 5.04 6.63
N MET A 38 12.02 3.91 7.32
CA MET A 38 11.60 2.67 6.67
C MET A 38 10.22 2.83 6.01
N LEU A 39 9.28 3.54 6.64
CA LEU A 39 8.00 3.86 5.99
C LEU A 39 8.19 4.63 4.69
N MET A 40 9.05 5.66 4.68
CA MET A 40 9.29 6.45 3.47
C MET A 40 9.89 5.61 2.35
N GLU A 41 10.83 4.71 2.66
CA GLU A 41 11.39 3.76 1.69
C GLU A 41 10.32 2.82 1.13
N ASN A 42 9.47 2.22 1.98
CA ASN A 42 8.40 1.35 1.49
C ASN A 42 7.37 2.11 0.64
N LEU A 43 7.04 3.37 0.99
CA LEU A 43 6.15 4.21 0.16
C LEU A 43 6.78 4.48 -1.21
N LYS A 44 8.09 4.69 -1.27
CA LYS A 44 8.83 4.83 -2.53
C LYS A 44 8.79 3.53 -3.34
N GLU A 45 9.05 2.39 -2.73
CA GLU A 45 8.94 1.07 -3.39
C GLU A 45 7.53 0.84 -3.95
N MET A 46 6.47 1.16 -3.20
CA MET A 46 5.09 1.05 -3.69
C MET A 46 4.83 1.97 -4.89
N LYS A 47 5.38 3.19 -4.88
CA LYS A 47 5.30 4.12 -6.02
C LYS A 47 6.02 3.57 -7.26
N GLU A 48 7.17 2.96 -7.08
CA GLU A 48 7.92 2.29 -8.16
C GLU A 48 7.15 1.10 -8.75
N LEU A 49 6.29 0.45 -7.96
CA LEU A 49 5.35 -0.57 -8.41
C LEU A 49 4.09 -0.02 -9.10
N GLY A 50 3.99 1.30 -9.28
CA GLY A 50 2.86 1.98 -9.93
C GLY A 50 1.74 2.41 -8.98
N ALA A 51 1.96 2.38 -7.66
CA ALA A 51 1.00 2.92 -6.70
C ALA A 51 1.13 4.45 -6.66
N GLY A 52 0.16 5.15 -7.23
CA GLY A 52 0.10 6.59 -7.13
C GLY A 52 -0.34 6.99 -5.72
N ILE A 53 0.62 7.27 -4.85
CA ILE A 53 0.37 7.58 -3.43
C ILE A 53 0.67 9.05 -3.15
N SER A 54 -0.34 9.77 -2.65
CA SER A 54 -0.22 11.14 -2.18
C SER A 54 -0.73 11.28 -0.75
N TYR A 55 -0.28 12.31 -0.03
CA TYR A 55 -0.79 12.63 1.30
C TYR A 55 -1.90 13.67 1.18
N CYS A 56 -3.12 13.31 1.59
CA CYS A 56 -4.24 14.22 1.64
C CYS A 56 -4.26 14.93 3.00
N HIS A 57 -4.01 16.25 3.01
CA HIS A 57 -4.01 17.05 4.24
C HIS A 57 -5.38 17.12 4.90
N TYR A 58 -6.47 17.20 4.12
CA TYR A 58 -7.84 17.25 4.63
C TYR A 58 -8.23 15.95 5.35
N ARG A 59 -7.94 14.80 4.74
CA ARG A 59 -8.19 13.47 5.33
C ARG A 59 -7.15 13.06 6.36
N ARG A 60 -6.03 13.79 6.42
CA ARG A 60 -4.86 13.49 7.25
C ARG A 60 -4.38 12.03 7.05
N SER A 61 -4.34 11.60 5.78
CA SER A 61 -3.98 10.23 5.40
C SER A 61 -3.27 10.17 4.05
N TYR A 62 -2.42 9.16 3.88
CA TYR A 62 -2.00 8.72 2.55
C TYR A 62 -3.18 8.05 1.85
N CYS A 63 -3.34 8.36 0.57
CA CYS A 63 -4.43 7.91 -0.29
C CYS A 63 -3.84 7.48 -1.63
N TYR A 64 -4.55 6.59 -2.35
CA TYR A 64 -4.24 6.32 -3.75
C TYR A 64 -4.86 7.39 -4.64
N ASP A 65 -4.10 7.88 -5.62
CA ASP A 65 -4.56 8.76 -6.69
C ASP A 65 -4.96 7.98 -7.96
N ASN A 66 -4.68 6.67 -7.99
CA ASN A 66 -5.02 5.76 -9.07
C ASN A 66 -5.68 4.47 -8.57
N GLU A 67 -6.31 3.72 -9.47
CA GLU A 67 -6.81 2.38 -9.17
C GLU A 67 -5.63 1.42 -8.97
N PHE A 68 -5.23 1.24 -7.72
CA PHE A 68 -4.13 0.36 -7.33
C PHE A 68 -4.58 -0.71 -6.34
N SER A 69 -4.08 -1.92 -6.54
CA SER A 69 -4.24 -3.00 -5.57
C SER A 69 -3.02 -3.92 -5.57
N LEU A 70 -2.38 -4.04 -4.41
CA LEU A 70 -1.28 -4.99 -4.25
C LEU A 70 -1.81 -6.42 -4.15
N ILE A 71 -1.50 -7.26 -5.15
CA ILE A 71 -1.85 -8.68 -5.18
C ILE A 71 -0.56 -9.49 -5.06
N ILE A 72 -0.49 -10.36 -4.05
CA ILE A 72 0.65 -11.27 -3.86
C ILE A 72 0.10 -12.69 -3.73
N GLY A 73 0.29 -13.48 -4.78
CA GLY A 73 -0.28 -14.80 -4.97
C GLY A 73 -0.61 -15.04 -6.44
N LYS A 74 -1.47 -16.01 -6.74
CA LYS A 74 -2.05 -16.16 -8.08
C LYS A 74 -3.14 -15.09 -8.24
N SER A 75 -3.01 -14.23 -9.24
CA SER A 75 -4.14 -13.41 -9.68
C SER A 75 -5.22 -14.32 -10.27
N PRO A 76 -6.51 -13.96 -10.17
CA PRO A 76 -7.51 -14.59 -11.02
C PRO A 76 -7.09 -14.30 -12.46
N THR A 77 -6.55 -15.32 -13.14
CA THR A 77 -6.41 -15.31 -14.59
C THR A 77 -7.79 -14.95 -15.10
N LYS A 78 -7.93 -13.91 -15.92
CA LYS A 78 -9.21 -13.55 -16.54
C LYS A 78 -9.77 -14.84 -17.18
N ILE A 79 -10.72 -15.47 -16.50
CA ILE A 79 -11.53 -16.53 -17.11
C ILE A 79 -12.34 -15.75 -18.12
N GLY A 80 -12.02 -15.97 -19.40
CA GLY A 80 -12.63 -15.26 -20.52
C GLY A 80 -14.14 -15.19 -20.29
N VAL A 81 -14.67 -13.96 -20.41
CA VAL A 81 -16.10 -13.72 -20.55
C VAL A 81 -16.55 -14.57 -21.74
N LYS A 82 -17.06 -15.78 -21.46
CA LYS A 82 -17.84 -16.50 -22.45
C LYS A 82 -19.18 -15.79 -22.51
N ASN A 83 -19.32 -14.98 -23.55
CA ASN A 83 -20.60 -14.53 -24.06
C ASN A 83 -21.61 -15.69 -24.03
N LYS A 84 -22.79 -15.42 -23.48
CA LYS A 84 -23.99 -16.17 -23.79
C LYS A 84 -25.13 -15.19 -24.03
#